data_AF-A0A843HPX3-F1
#
_entry.id   AF-A0A843HPX3-F1
#
_cell.length_a   1.000
_cell.length_b   1.000
_cell.length_c   1.000
_cell.angle_alpha   90.00
_cell.angle_beta   90.00
_cell.angle_gamma   90.00
#
_symmetry.space_group_name_H-M   'P 1'
#
loop_
_entity.id
_entity.type
_entity.pdbx_description
1 polymer ?
#
loop_
_entity_poly.entity_id
_entity_poly.type
_entity_poly.pdbx_seq_one_letter_code
_entity_poly.pdbx_strand_id
1 'polypeptide(L)' 'MIISDFTVPELNYFRENCNFVGLEIRVFDLRSQGVPLEEIAEILNMSVDGVKKISRKVNKKIIRVL' A
#
# COMPACT_ATOMS: atom_id res chain seq x y z
N MET A 1 9.48 5.00 0.42
CA MET A 1 8.22 5.67 0.82
C MET A 1 7.63 4.90 1.98
N ILE A 2 7.46 5.58 3.10
CA ILE A 2 6.81 5.07 4.31
C ILE A 2 5.37 5.60 4.24
N ILE A 3 4.39 4.71 4.13
CA ILE A 3 2.98 5.13 3.91
C ILE A 3 2.35 5.59 5.23
N SER A 4 2.81 5.06 6.37
CA SER A 4 2.34 5.45 7.71
C SER A 4 2.71 6.87 8.11
N ASP A 5 3.60 7.55 7.37
CA ASP A 5 3.97 8.94 7.65
C ASP A 5 2.95 9.95 7.09
N PHE A 6 2.06 9.51 6.20
CA PHE A 6 0.99 10.35 5.67
C PHE A 6 -0.12 10.55 6.70
N THR A 7 -0.68 11.76 6.72
CA THR A 7 -1.82 12.12 7.55
C THR A 7 -3.10 11.45 7.06
N VAL A 8 -4.12 11.37 7.93
CA VAL A 8 -5.42 10.77 7.59
C VAL A 8 -6.06 11.41 6.33
N PRO A 9 -6.06 12.75 6.16
CA PRO A 9 -6.57 13.36 4.92
C PRO A 9 -5.81 12.93 3.67
N GLU A 10 -4.48 12.83 3.73
CA GLU A 10 -3.64 12.38 2.60
C GLU A 10 -3.90 10.91 2.27
N LEU A 11 -4.02 10.05 3.28
CA LEU A 11 -4.37 8.64 3.10
C LEU A 11 -5.75 8.47 2.44
N ASN A 12 -6.73 9.28 2.85
CA ASN A 12 -8.05 9.28 2.22
C ASN A 12 -7.99 9.78 0.77
N TYR A 13 -7.23 10.84 0.51
CA TYR A 13 -6.99 11.32 -0.85
C TYR A 13 -6.39 10.22 -1.74
N PHE A 14 -5.37 9.50 -1.27
CA PHE A 14 -4.79 8.40 -2.04
C PHE A 14 -5.77 7.24 -2.23
N ARG A 15 -6.57 6.92 -1.23
CA ARG A 15 -7.59 5.86 -1.32
C ARG A 15 -8.65 6.16 -2.38
N GLU A 16 -9.03 7.42 -2.52
CA GLU A 16 -10.04 7.87 -3.49
C GLU A 16 -9.47 8.09 -4.90
N ASN A 17 -8.25 8.61 -5.00
CA ASN A 17 -7.68 9.06 -6.28
C ASN A 17 -6.75 8.03 -6.94
N CYS A 18 -6.16 7.11 -6.17
CA CYS A 18 -5.42 6.00 -6.76
C CYS A 18 -6.39 4.89 -7.17
N ASN A 19 -6.45 4.58 -8.47
CA ASN A 19 -7.20 3.43 -8.98
C ASN A 19 -6.53 2.11 -8.57
N PHE A 20 -6.54 1.73 -7.29
CA PHE A 20 -5.98 0.48 -6.77
C PHE A 20 -6.80 -0.72 -7.25
N VAL A 21 -6.12 -1.77 -7.73
CA VAL A 21 -6.76 -2.98 -8.24
C VAL A 21 -6.30 -4.23 -7.53
N GLY A 22 -7.20 -5.21 -7.36
CA GLY A 22 -6.92 -6.46 -6.68
C GLY A 22 -6.44 -6.23 -5.23
N LEU A 23 -5.25 -6.73 -4.91
CA LEU A 23 -4.69 -6.65 -3.56
C LEU A 23 -3.98 -5.32 -3.25
N GLU A 24 -3.90 -4.40 -4.21
CA GLU A 24 -3.20 -3.11 -4.02
C GLU A 24 -3.81 -2.29 -2.88
N ILE A 25 -5.15 -2.22 -2.80
CA ILE A 25 -5.83 -1.48 -1.73
C ILE A 25 -5.53 -2.08 -0.36
N ARG A 26 -5.50 -3.42 -0.27
CA ARG A 26 -5.24 -4.13 0.98
C ARG A 26 -3.79 -3.97 1.44
N VAL A 27 -2.84 -4.00 0.51
CA VAL A 27 -1.43 -3.69 0.79
C VAL A 27 -1.26 -2.22 1.18
N PHE A 28 -1.97 -1.29 0.54
CA PHE A 28 -1.96 0.12 0.92
C PHE A 28 -2.46 0.32 2.35
N ASP A 29 -3.63 -0.24 2.69
CA ASP A 29 -4.24 -0.08 4.01
C ASP A 29 -3.34 -0.65 5.12
N LEU A 30 -2.81 -1.86 4.95
CA LEU A 30 -1.89 -2.47 5.93
C LEU A 30 -0.60 -1.64 6.09
N ARG A 31 -0.04 -1.12 5.00
CA ARG A 31 1.15 -0.26 5.07
C ARG A 31 0.86 1.09 5.71
N SER A 32 -0.36 1.63 5.56
CA SER A 32 -0.78 2.86 6.23
C SER A 32 -0.88 2.69 7.76
N GLN A 33 -1.12 1.46 8.23
CA GLN A 33 -1.10 1.09 9.65
C GLN A 33 0.32 0.80 10.18
N GLY A 34 1.35 0.91 9.33
CA GLY A 34 2.74 0.62 9.71
C GLY A 34 3.13 -0.86 9.68
N VAL A 35 2.27 -1.74 9.15
CA VAL A 35 2.56 -3.18 9.09
C VAL A 35 3.72 -3.46 8.12
N PRO A 36 4.76 -4.22 8.53
CA PRO A 36 5.89 -4.56 7.68
C PRO A 36 5.51 -5.50 6.53
N LEU A 37 6.30 -5.53 5.46
CA LEU A 37 5.95 -6.29 4.24
C LEU A 37 5.95 -7.81 4.47
N GLU A 38 6.77 -8.26 5.41
CA GLU A 38 6.89 -9.64 5.85
C GLU A 38 5.58 -10.12 6.51
N GLU A 39 5.06 -9.35 7.46
CA GLU A 39 3.78 -9.64 8.10
C GLU A 39 2.60 -9.51 7.13
N ILE A 40 2.64 -8.53 6.21
CA ILE A 40 1.65 -8.44 5.12
C ILE A 40 1.66 -9.70 4.25
N ALA A 41 2.82 -10.31 4.03
CA ALA A 41 2.95 -11.53 3.25
C ALA A 41 2.27 -12.72 3.94
N GLU A 42 2.43 -12.81 5.26
CA GLU A 42 1.73 -13.80 6.10
C GLU A 42 0.22 -13.55 6.10
N ILE A 43 -0.23 -12.31 6.34
CA ILE A 43 -1.65 -11.94 6.35
C ILE A 43 -2.34 -12.26 5.02
N LEU A 44 -1.64 -12.03 3.91
CA LEU A 44 -2.15 -12.25 2.56
C LEU A 44 -1.87 -13.65 2.01
N ASN A 45 -1.28 -14.56 2.82
CA ASN A 45 -0.86 -15.90 2.42
C ASN A 45 -0.09 -15.92 1.07
N MET A 46 0.90 -15.04 0.94
CA MET A 46 1.71 -14.91 -0.27
C MET A 46 3.19 -14.76 0.04
N SER A 47 4.02 -14.84 -1.00
CA SER A 47 5.46 -14.58 -0.83
C SER A 47 5.73 -13.09 -0.60
N VAL A 48 6.77 -12.82 0.19
CA VAL A 48 7.28 -11.45 0.44
C VAL A 48 7.60 -10.73 -0.87
N ASP A 49 8.14 -11.44 -1.87
CA ASP A 49 8.41 -10.87 -3.19
C ASP A 49 7.13 -10.48 -3.95
N GLY A 50 6.05 -11.25 -3.79
CA GLY A 50 4.72 -10.92 -4.29
C GLY A 50 4.22 -9.61 -3.70
N VAL A 51 4.28 -9.48 -2.37
CA VAL A 51 3.93 -8.23 -1.66
C VAL A 51 4.81 -7.08 -2.12
N LYS A 52 6.13 -7.26 -2.24
CA LYS A 52 7.05 -6.23 -2.73
C LYS A 52 6.68 -5.72 -4.12
N LYS A 53 6.28 -6.61 -5.04
CA LYS A 53 5.79 -6.21 -6.38
C LYS A 53 4.52 -5.37 -6.30
N ILE A 54 3.55 -5.76 -5.47
CA ILE A 54 2.30 -5.01 -5.26
C ILE A 54 2.60 -3.65 -4.61
N SER A 55 3.43 -3.63 -3.57
CA SER A 55 3.87 -2.42 -2.86
C SER A 55 4.54 -1.40 -3.80
N ARG A 56 5.36 -1.86 -4.76
CA ARG A 56 5.91 -0.98 -5.82
C ARG A 56 4.85 -0.40 -6.74
N LYS A 57 3.79 -1.15 -7.08
CA LYS A 57 2.65 -0.63 -7.87
C LYS A 57 1.86 0.42 -7.09
N VAL A 58 1.61 0.18 -5.81
CA VAL A 58 0.98 1.15 -4.89
C VAL A 58 1.78 2.44 -4.86
N ASN A 59 3.09 2.37 -4.60
CA ASN A 59 3.95 3.55 -4.58
C ASN A 59 3.92 4.33 -5.91
N LYS A 60 3.91 3.63 -7.05
CA LYS A 60 3.82 4.27 -8.38
C LYS A 60 2.52 5.04 -8.58
N LYS A 61 1.41 4.58 -8.00
CA LYS A 61 0.11 5.28 -8.10
C LYS A 61 0.09 6.51 -7.21
N ILE A 62 0.56 6.38 -5.97
CA ILE A 62 0.69 7.50 -5.02
C ILE A 62 1.57 8.61 -5.62
N ILE A 63 2.75 8.27 -6.17
CA ILE A 63 3.66 9.25 -6.81
C ILE A 63 3.02 9.98 -7.99
N ARG A 64 2.01 9.40 -8.66
CA ARG A 64 1.35 10.06 -9.81
C ARG A 64 0.29 11.09 -9.39
N VAL A 65 -0.21 11.00 -8.17
CA VAL A 65 -1.27 11.88 -7.65
C VAL A 65 -0.76 12.84 -6.56
N LEU A 66 0.50 12.70 -6.17
CA LEU A 66 1.28 13.70 -5.44
C LEU A 66 1.72 14.81 -6.41
#